data_AF-A0A3D1DFM8-F1
#
_entry.id   AF-A0A3D1DFM8-F1
#
_cell.length_a   1.000
_cell.length_b   1.000
_cell.length_c   1.000
_cell.angle_alpha   90.00
_cell.angle_beta   90.00
_cell.angle_gamma   90.00
#
_symmetry.space_group_name_H-M   'P 1'
#
loop_
_entity.id
_entity.type
_entity.pdbx_description
1 polymer ?
#
loop_
_entity_poly.entity_id
_entity_poly.type
_entity_poly.pdbx_seq_one_letter_code
_entity_poly.pdbx_strand_id
1 'polypeptide(L)'
;CDCDRSNEPSLLQTVFLQNDSDTLQLITSNREGWISQVTGQLGIKPVRQSRRKATPQMQKLSKKLQGLRREQAAARKAKDRKKIQILGERVRDLQSDLARLTRNRPVSKTAGEKVADLDSTAIVKQAFLRTLSRYPDDRELSRSRGYIEGAEDTTQGLRDLLWALLNTKEFIVNH
;
A
#
# COMPACT_ATOMS: atom_id res chain seq x y z
N CYS A 1 -32.02 -12.38 24.58
CA CYS A 1 -30.78 -12.51 25.35
C CYS A 1 -29.62 -12.58 24.39
N ASP A 2 -28.84 -11.49 24.40
CA ASP A 2 -27.41 -11.36 24.11
C ASP A 2 -26.88 -11.93 22.81
N CYS A 3 -27.22 -11.19 21.74
CA CYS A 3 -26.31 -10.96 20.63
C CYS A 3 -25.12 -10.12 21.13
N ASP A 4 -24.15 -10.73 21.81
CA ASP A 4 -22.85 -10.12 22.02
C ASP A 4 -22.06 -10.23 20.69
N ARG A 5 -22.31 -9.27 19.79
CA ARG A 5 -21.44 -9.06 18.63
C ARG A 5 -20.11 -8.57 19.19
N SER A 6 -19.16 -9.50 19.32
CA SER A 6 -17.80 -9.18 19.71
C SER A 6 -17.25 -8.06 18.83
N ASN A 7 -17.07 -6.87 19.42
CA ASN A 7 -16.47 -5.68 18.81
C ASN A 7 -14.94 -5.78 18.67
N GLU A 8 -14.39 -6.99 18.79
CA GLU A 8 -12.96 -7.23 18.62
C GLU A 8 -12.70 -7.83 17.23
N PRO A 9 -11.92 -7.15 16.39
CA PRO A 9 -11.56 -7.69 15.09
C PRO A 9 -10.71 -8.94 15.33
N SER A 10 -10.97 -9.99 14.54
CA SER A 10 -10.16 -11.20 14.65
C SER A 10 -8.69 -10.88 14.33
N LEU A 11 -7.77 -11.60 14.98
CA LEU A 11 -6.33 -11.41 14.80
C LEU A 11 -5.91 -11.43 13.32
N LEU A 12 -6.62 -12.24 12.51
CA LEU A 12 -6.39 -12.37 11.07
C LEU A 12 -6.85 -11.14 10.28
N GLN A 13 -7.95 -10.49 10.68
CA GLN A 13 -8.42 -9.23 10.09
C GLN A 13 -7.47 -8.07 10.42
N THR A 14 -6.95 -8.00 11.65
CA THR A 14 -5.98 -6.95 12.05
C THR A 14 -4.64 -7.11 11.32
N VAL A 15 -4.15 -8.34 11.15
CA VAL A 15 -2.89 -8.62 10.43
C VAL A 15 -3.02 -8.36 8.92
N PHE A 16 -4.20 -8.61 8.35
CA PHE A 16 -4.47 -8.41 6.93
C PHE A 16 -4.40 -6.93 6.55
N LEU A 17 -5.09 -6.04 7.28
CA LEU A 17 -5.11 -4.60 6.99
C LEU A 17 -3.75 -3.92 7.17
N GLN A 18 -2.96 -4.33 8.16
CA GLN A 18 -1.62 -3.79 8.39
C GLN A 18 -0.62 -4.09 7.27
N ASN A 19 -0.90 -5.08 6.41
CA ASN A 19 -0.02 -5.49 5.31
C ASN A 19 -0.71 -5.48 3.94
N ASP A 20 -1.90 -4.86 3.82
CA ASP A 20 -2.68 -4.90 2.60
C ASP A 20 -2.05 -3.98 1.52
N SER A 21 -1.45 -4.61 0.51
CA SER A 21 -0.82 -3.90 -0.62
C SER A 21 -1.82 -3.27 -1.59
N ASP A 22 -3.07 -3.70 -1.57
CA ASP A 22 -4.12 -3.25 -2.48
C ASP A 22 -4.73 -1.95 -1.98
N THR A 23 -4.98 -1.84 -0.67
CA THR A 23 -5.39 -0.59 -0.02
C THR A 23 -4.32 0.51 -0.17
N LEU A 24 -3.04 0.19 0.02
CA LEU A 24 -1.94 1.11 -0.30
C LEU A 24 -2.00 1.57 -1.76
N GLN A 25 -2.19 0.64 -2.70
CA GLN A 25 -2.30 0.98 -4.11
C GLN A 25 -3.49 1.88 -4.41
N LEU A 26 -4.64 1.67 -3.76
CA LEU A 26 -5.82 2.51 -3.92
C LEU A 26 -5.57 3.93 -3.42
N ILE A 27 -4.92 4.09 -2.27
CA ILE A 27 -4.53 5.40 -1.71
C ILE A 27 -3.52 6.09 -2.64
N THR A 28 -2.54 5.36 -3.19
CA THR A 28 -1.43 5.97 -3.93
C THR A 28 -1.73 6.22 -5.41
N SER A 29 -2.57 5.40 -6.03
CA SER A 29 -2.69 5.30 -7.49
C SER A 29 -3.96 5.94 -8.06
N ASN A 30 -4.90 6.32 -7.21
CA ASN A 30 -6.15 6.93 -7.64
C ASN A 30 -5.93 8.39 -8.10
N ARG A 31 -5.96 8.61 -9.42
CA ARG A 31 -5.74 9.93 -10.04
C ARG A 31 -6.86 10.92 -9.75
N GLU A 32 -8.05 10.44 -9.42
CA GLU A 32 -9.24 11.24 -9.10
C GLU A 32 -9.57 11.17 -7.60
N GLY A 33 -8.67 10.61 -6.79
CA GLY A 33 -8.87 10.47 -5.34
C GLY A 33 -8.75 11.79 -4.58
N TRP A 34 -9.24 11.80 -3.35
CA TRP A 34 -9.20 12.98 -2.46
C TRP A 34 -7.77 13.55 -2.27
N ILE A 35 -6.74 12.70 -2.18
CA ILE A 35 -5.35 13.19 -2.12
C ILE A 35 -5.01 14.03 -3.37
N SER A 36 -5.40 13.58 -4.56
CA SER A 36 -5.17 14.31 -5.82
C SER A 36 -5.84 15.68 -5.79
N GLN A 37 -7.07 15.74 -5.28
CA GLN A 37 -7.82 17.00 -5.09
C GLN A 37 -7.10 17.95 -4.11
N VAL A 38 -6.70 17.45 -2.94
CA VAL A 38 -6.00 18.26 -1.94
C VAL A 38 -4.65 18.75 -2.48
N THR A 39 -3.87 17.88 -3.12
CA THR A 39 -2.59 18.27 -3.73
C THR A 39 -2.78 19.31 -4.83
N GLY A 40 -3.87 19.22 -5.62
CA GLY A 40 -4.21 20.22 -6.62
C GLY A 40 -4.58 21.57 -6.01
N GLN A 41 -5.32 21.59 -4.90
CA GLN A 41 -5.64 22.82 -4.15
C GLN A 41 -4.38 23.48 -3.56
N LEU A 42 -3.41 22.66 -3.15
CA LEU A 42 -2.12 23.10 -2.63
C LEU A 42 -1.12 23.48 -3.74
N GLY A 43 -1.51 23.39 -5.02
CA GLY A 43 -0.63 23.68 -6.16
C GLY A 43 0.47 22.66 -6.42
N ILE A 44 0.48 21.55 -5.68
CA ILE A 44 1.45 20.47 -5.82
C ILE A 44 1.19 19.75 -7.13
N LYS A 45 2.16 19.79 -8.05
CA LYS A 45 2.01 19.12 -9.34
C LYS A 45 2.03 17.61 -9.13
N PRO A 46 1.10 16.85 -9.75
CA PRO A 46 1.15 15.40 -9.67
C PRO A 46 2.45 14.91 -10.32
N VAL A 47 3.40 14.50 -9.49
CA VAL A 47 4.58 13.80 -9.96
C VAL A 47 4.06 12.55 -10.64
N ARG A 48 4.26 12.43 -11.96
CA ARG A 48 4.03 11.17 -12.66
C ARG A 48 4.86 10.15 -11.91
N GLN A 49 4.23 9.32 -11.08
CA GLN A 49 4.89 8.17 -10.49
C GLN A 49 5.46 7.42 -11.69
N SER A 50 6.78 7.48 -11.85
CA SER A 50 7.46 6.69 -12.85
C SER A 50 7.06 5.27 -12.51
N ARG A 51 6.15 4.68 -13.30
CA ARG A 51 5.80 3.26 -13.18
C ARG A 51 7.12 2.56 -13.17
N ARG A 52 7.52 2.05 -12.01
CA ARG A 52 8.86 1.56 -11.76
C ARG A 52 9.13 0.47 -12.78
N LYS A 53 9.78 0.80 -13.90
CA LYS A 53 9.98 -0.15 -14.98
C LYS A 53 10.74 -1.34 -14.39
N ALA A 54 10.26 -2.55 -14.69
CA ALA A 54 10.95 -3.77 -14.31
C ALA A 54 12.35 -3.70 -14.92
N THR A 55 13.39 -3.96 -14.11
CA THR A 55 14.76 -3.98 -14.63
C THR A 55 14.89 -5.09 -15.69
N PRO A 56 15.83 -4.99 -16.64
CA PRO A 56 16.05 -6.04 -17.62
C PRO A 56 16.26 -7.42 -16.98
N GLN A 57 16.91 -7.47 -15.81
CA GLN A 57 17.08 -8.69 -15.02
C GLN A 57 15.74 -9.25 -14.51
N MET A 58 14.88 -8.41 -13.92
CA MET A 58 13.54 -8.83 -13.47
C MET A 58 12.68 -9.33 -14.63
N GLN A 59 12.75 -8.67 -15.79
CA GLN A 59 12.01 -9.08 -16.99
C GLN A 59 12.48 -10.44 -17.52
N LYS A 60 13.80 -10.71 -17.48
CA LYS A 60 14.35 -12.01 -17.83
C LYS A 60 13.88 -13.10 -16.84
N LEU A 61 13.95 -12.82 -15.54
CA LEU A 61 13.51 -13.77 -14.50
C LEU A 61 12.00 -14.04 -14.58
N SER A 62 11.17 -13.03 -14.80
CA SER A 62 9.71 -13.20 -14.91
C SER A 62 9.32 -14.02 -16.14
N LYS A 63 9.98 -13.79 -17.28
CA LYS A 63 9.82 -14.63 -18.49
C LYS A 63 10.23 -16.08 -18.21
N LYS A 64 11.35 -16.30 -17.52
CA LYS A 64 11.82 -17.65 -17.14
C LYS A 64 10.82 -18.36 -16.21
N LEU A 65 10.29 -17.65 -15.22
CA LEU A 65 9.25 -18.14 -14.32
C LEU A 65 7.97 -18.52 -15.09
N GLN A 66 7.54 -17.69 -16.05
CA GLN A 66 6.39 -17.98 -16.89
C GLN A 66 6.60 -19.24 -17.72
N GLY A 67 7.79 -19.44 -18.30
CA GLY A 67 8.16 -20.65 -19.02
C GLY A 67 8.07 -21.89 -18.14
N LEU A 68 8.70 -21.88 -16.97
CA LEU A 68 8.68 -23.01 -16.03
C LEU A 68 7.28 -23.33 -15.52
N ARG A 69 6.43 -22.32 -15.29
CA ARG A 69 5.03 -22.53 -14.90
C ARG A 69 4.22 -23.25 -15.98
N ARG A 70 4.47 -22.92 -17.26
CA ARG A 70 3.84 -23.61 -18.39
C ARG A 70 4.30 -25.06 -18.48
N GLU A 71 5.60 -25.31 -18.30
CA GLU A 71 6.17 -26.66 -18.29
C GLU A 71 5.63 -27.48 -17.11
N GLN A 72 5.51 -26.88 -15.93
CA GLN A 72 4.92 -27.51 -14.76
C GLN A 72 3.45 -27.87 -15.00
N ALA A 73 2.69 -27.00 -15.67
CA ALA A 73 1.30 -27.28 -16.06
C ALA A 73 1.20 -28.44 -17.06
N ALA A 74 2.12 -28.53 -18.02
CA ALA A 74 2.20 -29.66 -18.95
C ALA A 74 2.58 -30.98 -18.23
N ALA A 75 3.55 -30.93 -17.31
CA ALA A 75 3.94 -32.08 -16.49
C ALA A 75 2.79 -32.56 -15.58
N ARG A 76 1.97 -31.64 -15.05
CA ARG A 76 0.73 -31.96 -14.32
C ARG A 76 -0.27 -32.70 -15.20
N LYS A 77 -0.49 -32.24 -16.44
CA LYS A 77 -1.36 -32.94 -17.41
C LYS A 77 -0.83 -34.34 -17.74
N ALA A 78 0.50 -34.49 -17.87
CA ALA A 78 1.16 -35.76 -18.13
C ALA A 78 1.33 -36.66 -16.89
N LYS A 79 0.91 -36.20 -15.69
CA LYS A 79 1.07 -36.91 -14.40
C LYS A 79 2.52 -37.30 -14.05
N ASP A 80 3.52 -36.60 -14.60
CA ASP A 80 4.94 -36.85 -14.30
C ASP A 80 5.33 -36.23 -12.95
N ARG A 81 5.21 -37.04 -11.88
CA ARG A 81 5.44 -36.63 -10.50
C ARG A 81 6.85 -36.09 -10.26
N LYS A 82 7.88 -36.69 -10.87
CA LYS A 82 9.27 -36.28 -10.69
C LYS A 82 9.52 -34.91 -11.31
N LYS A 83 9.02 -34.68 -12.54
CA LYS A 83 9.10 -33.34 -13.16
C LYS A 83 8.33 -32.28 -12.39
N ILE A 84 7.13 -32.59 -11.88
CA ILE A 84 6.33 -31.62 -11.10
C ILE A 84 7.09 -31.14 -9.86
N GLN A 85 7.78 -32.05 -9.17
CA GLN A 85 8.58 -31.73 -7.98
C GLN A 85 9.76 -30.84 -8.32
N ILE A 86 10.60 -31.26 -9.30
CA ILE A 86 11.78 -30.52 -9.73
C ILE A 86 11.41 -29.12 -10.25
N LEU A 87 10.38 -29.02 -11.09
CA LEU A 87 9.90 -27.74 -11.61
C LEU A 87 9.29 -26.88 -10.50
N GLY A 88 8.63 -27.49 -9.51
CA GLY A 88 8.06 -26.79 -8.36
C GLY A 88 9.12 -26.16 -7.45
N GLU A 89 10.24 -26.84 -7.21
CA GLU A 89 11.40 -26.28 -6.51
C GLU A 89 11.96 -25.08 -7.27
N ARG A 90 12.21 -25.26 -8.57
CA ARG A 90 12.79 -24.20 -9.41
C ARG A 90 11.91 -22.97 -9.57
N VAL A 91 10.59 -23.16 -9.58
CA VAL A 91 9.59 -22.07 -9.54
C VAL A 91 9.67 -21.30 -8.22
N ARG A 92 9.77 -22.00 -7.09
CA ARG A 92 9.90 -21.37 -5.76
C ARG A 92 11.17 -20.55 -5.64
N ASP A 93 12.31 -21.08 -6.09
CA ASP A 93 13.59 -20.39 -6.03
C ASP A 93 13.55 -19.08 -6.82
N LEU A 94 13.09 -19.14 -8.07
CA LEU A 94 12.96 -17.94 -8.92
C LEU A 94 11.95 -16.93 -8.39
N GLN A 95 10.87 -17.38 -7.74
CA GLN A 95 9.95 -16.49 -7.04
C GLN A 95 10.66 -15.78 -5.89
N SER A 96 11.48 -16.50 -5.12
CA SER A 96 12.24 -15.94 -4.01
C SER A 96 13.28 -14.90 -4.48
N ASP A 97 13.97 -15.18 -5.59
CA ASP A 97 14.93 -14.25 -6.21
C ASP A 97 14.25 -12.97 -6.70
N LEU A 98 13.09 -13.10 -7.36
CA LEU A 98 12.28 -11.96 -7.78
C LEU A 98 11.79 -11.14 -6.56
N ALA A 99 11.38 -11.79 -5.47
CA ALA A 99 10.98 -11.12 -4.24
C ALA A 99 12.15 -10.39 -3.56
N ARG A 100 13.35 -10.98 -3.55
CA ARG A 100 14.58 -10.34 -3.03
C ARG A 100 14.95 -9.10 -3.85
N LEU A 101 14.95 -9.20 -5.17
CA LEU A 101 15.23 -8.08 -6.07
C LEU A 101 14.20 -6.96 -5.97
N THR A 102 12.94 -7.30 -5.68
CA THR A 102 11.88 -6.32 -5.48
C THR A 102 12.02 -5.62 -4.13
N ARG A 103 12.34 -6.36 -3.05
CA ARG A 103 12.54 -5.80 -1.70
C ARG A 103 13.78 -4.92 -1.58
N ASN A 104 14.91 -5.35 -2.11
CA ASN A 104 16.16 -4.60 -2.03
C ASN A 104 16.22 -3.44 -3.04
N ARG A 105 15.12 -3.15 -3.73
CA ARG A 105 15.05 -2.01 -4.62
C ARG A 105 15.07 -0.74 -3.77
N PRO A 106 16.05 0.17 -3.94
CA PRO A 106 16.01 1.44 -3.25
C PRO A 106 14.70 2.14 -3.61
N VAL A 107 13.92 2.46 -2.59
CA VAL A 107 12.76 3.32 -2.74
C VAL A 107 13.33 4.67 -3.16
N SER A 108 13.09 5.08 -4.42
CA SER A 108 13.38 6.45 -4.81
C SER A 108 12.66 7.32 -3.81
N LYS A 109 13.41 8.11 -3.03
CA LYS A 109 12.84 9.21 -2.26
C LYS A 109 11.93 9.94 -3.23
N THR A 110 10.64 10.05 -2.89
CA THR A 110 9.75 10.81 -3.74
C THR A 110 10.34 12.20 -3.82
N ALA A 111 10.53 12.72 -5.04
CA ALA A 111 10.88 14.11 -5.28
C ALA A 111 9.64 14.96 -4.98
N GLY A 112 9.13 14.83 -3.76
CA GLY A 112 7.93 15.46 -3.28
C GLY A 112 8.17 16.93 -3.03
N GLU A 113 7.16 17.72 -3.36
CA GLU A 113 7.13 19.13 -3.02
C GLU A 113 6.67 19.27 -1.57
N LYS A 114 7.45 20.02 -0.77
CA LYS A 114 7.06 20.40 0.59
C LYS A 114 6.44 21.79 0.56
N VAL A 115 5.23 21.91 1.10
CA VAL A 115 4.55 23.20 1.27
C VAL A 115 4.99 23.83 2.59
N ALA A 116 5.67 24.99 2.54
CA ALA A 116 6.31 25.61 3.70
C ALA A 116 5.33 26.21 4.73
N ASP A 117 4.20 26.77 4.27
CA ASP A 117 3.21 27.46 5.12
C ASP A 117 1.85 26.74 5.14
N LEU A 118 1.88 25.41 5.21
CA LEU A 118 0.66 24.61 5.21
C LEU A 118 -0.06 24.67 6.56
N ASP A 119 -1.20 25.36 6.66
CA ASP A 119 -2.17 25.07 7.73
C ASP A 119 -2.95 23.80 7.37
N SER A 120 -2.48 22.66 7.90
CA SER A 120 -3.08 21.36 7.62
C SER A 120 -4.38 21.10 8.40
N THR A 121 -4.86 22.04 9.24
CA THR A 121 -6.04 21.86 10.09
C THR A 121 -7.29 21.43 9.33
N ALA A 122 -7.63 22.12 8.24
CA ALA A 122 -8.81 21.80 7.43
C ALA A 122 -8.67 20.42 6.76
N ILE A 123 -7.48 20.07 6.32
CA ILE A 123 -7.19 18.80 5.65
C ILE A 123 -7.30 17.63 6.64
N VAL A 124 -6.76 17.78 7.85
CA VAL A 124 -6.88 16.78 8.91
C VAL A 124 -8.35 16.56 9.27
N LYS A 125 -9.12 17.64 9.49
CA LYS A 125 -10.56 17.52 9.77
C LYS A 125 -11.29 16.79 8.64
N GLN A 126 -10.98 17.11 7.39
CA GLN A 126 -11.55 16.42 6.23
C GLN A 126 -11.18 14.93 6.16
N ALA A 127 -9.95 14.56 6.54
CA ALA A 127 -9.52 13.16 6.57
C ALA A 127 -10.34 12.37 7.59
N PHE A 128 -10.42 12.86 8.83
CA PHE A 128 -11.19 12.23 9.91
C PHE A 128 -12.68 12.09 9.58
N LEU A 129 -13.30 13.12 8.99
CA LEU A 129 -14.71 13.03 8.58
C LEU A 129 -14.94 12.01 7.46
N ARG A 130 -13.96 11.77 6.59
CA ARG A 130 -14.07 10.82 5.48
C ARG A 130 -13.77 9.38 5.88
N THR A 131 -12.91 9.18 6.88
CA THR A 131 -12.53 7.83 7.33
C THR A 131 -13.33 7.37 8.53
N LEU A 132 -13.48 8.23 9.55
CA LEU A 132 -14.06 7.89 10.84
C LEU A 132 -15.43 8.56 11.08
N SER A 133 -15.92 9.35 10.13
CA SER A 133 -17.21 10.06 10.22
C SER A 133 -17.37 10.95 11.46
N ARG A 134 -16.26 11.45 12.02
CA ARG A 134 -16.21 12.35 13.18
C ARG A 134 -15.11 13.40 13.04
N TYR A 135 -15.11 14.40 13.92
CA TYR A 135 -13.99 15.33 14.05
C TYR A 135 -12.85 14.72 14.89
N PRO A 136 -11.59 15.10 14.63
CA PRO A 136 -10.47 14.75 15.51
C PRO A 136 -10.60 15.49 16.85
N ASP A 137 -10.10 14.88 17.92
CA ASP A 137 -9.85 15.60 19.17
C ASP A 137 -8.58 16.48 19.07
N ASP A 138 -8.32 17.31 20.07
CA ASP A 138 -7.18 18.25 20.05
C ASP A 138 -5.81 17.55 19.95
N ARG A 139 -5.66 16.36 20.55
CA ARG A 139 -4.42 15.59 20.53
C ARG A 139 -4.22 14.92 19.18
N GLU A 140 -5.28 14.33 18.64
CA GLU A 140 -5.32 13.75 17.30
C GLU A 140 -5.01 14.81 16.25
N LEU A 141 -5.66 15.97 16.34
CA LEU A 141 -5.44 17.10 15.44
C LEU A 141 -3.97 17.55 15.48
N SER A 142 -3.44 17.82 16.67
CA SER A 142 -2.05 18.26 16.84
C SER A 142 -1.05 17.24 16.29
N ARG A 143 -1.24 15.95 16.58
CA ARG A 143 -0.37 14.86 16.10
C ARG A 143 -0.43 14.72 14.58
N SER A 144 -1.63 14.70 13.99
CA SER A 144 -1.81 14.57 12.55
C SER A 144 -1.23 15.75 11.78
N ARG A 145 -1.37 16.98 12.32
CA ARG A 145 -0.75 18.17 11.74
C ARG A 145 0.77 18.08 11.74
N GLY A 146 1.37 17.75 12.90
CA GLY A 146 2.81 17.59 13.01
C GLY A 146 3.38 16.53 12.05
N TYR A 147 2.61 15.48 11.79
CA TYR A 147 2.99 14.43 10.84
C TYR A 147 3.01 14.93 9.38
N ILE A 148 2.01 15.70 8.94
CA ILE A 148 1.96 16.23 7.57
C ILE A 148 2.98 17.36 7.38
N GLU A 149 3.04 18.32 8.31
CA GLU A 149 3.90 19.51 8.24
C GLU A 149 5.39 19.15 8.41
N GLY A 150 5.67 18.08 9.17
CA GLY A 150 7.02 17.53 9.36
C GLY A 150 7.55 16.72 8.17
N ALA A 151 6.69 16.24 7.27
CA ALA A 151 7.10 15.39 6.15
C ALA A 151 7.99 16.14 5.14
N GLU A 152 8.95 15.43 4.55
CA GLU A 152 9.75 15.93 3.43
C GLU A 152 8.92 16.08 2.14
N ASP A 153 7.84 15.32 2.04
CA ASP A 153 6.89 15.29 0.91
C ASP A 153 5.46 15.41 1.47
N THR A 154 4.80 16.54 1.22
CA THR A 154 3.44 16.78 1.71
C THR A 154 2.45 15.74 1.18
N THR A 155 2.63 15.26 -0.06
CA THR A 155 1.76 14.22 -0.63
C THR A 155 1.94 12.88 0.09
N GLN A 156 3.16 12.53 0.49
CA GLN A 156 3.38 11.33 1.29
C GLN A 156 2.83 11.48 2.70
N GLY A 157 3.02 12.63 3.35
CA GLY A 157 2.43 12.89 4.67
C GLY A 157 0.90 12.70 4.68
N LEU A 158 0.20 13.10 3.60
CA LEU A 158 -1.23 12.87 3.44
C LEU A 158 -1.60 11.40 3.24
N ARG A 159 -0.82 10.66 2.45
CA ARG A 159 -1.01 9.21 2.23
C ARG A 159 -0.83 8.43 3.51
N ASP A 160 0.21 8.76 4.25
CA ASP A 160 0.56 8.11 5.52
C ASP A 160 -0.47 8.41 6.60
N LEU A 161 -1.02 9.64 6.65
CA LEU A 161 -2.14 9.95 7.55
C LEU A 161 -3.36 9.08 7.23
N LEU A 162 -3.75 8.98 5.95
CA LEU A 162 -4.88 8.12 5.55
C LEU A 162 -4.61 6.65 5.87
N TRP A 163 -3.41 6.18 5.59
CA TRP A 163 -2.98 4.83 5.95
C TRP A 163 -3.14 4.58 7.46
N ALA A 164 -2.67 5.52 8.29
CA ALA A 164 -2.79 5.41 9.74
C ALA A 164 -4.27 5.37 10.19
N LEU A 165 -5.12 6.23 9.63
CA LEU A 165 -6.56 6.28 9.97
C LEU A 165 -7.29 4.99 9.59
N LEU A 166 -7.02 4.43 8.42
CA LEU A 166 -7.59 3.16 7.96
C LEU A 166 -7.10 1.96 8.78
N ASN A 167 -5.95 2.08 9.44
CA ASN A 167 -5.40 1.06 10.33
C ASN A 167 -5.74 1.28 11.82
N THR A 168 -6.57 2.28 12.15
CA THR A 168 -7.04 2.46 13.52
C THR A 168 -8.05 1.38 13.91
N LYS A 169 -8.06 1.00 15.20
CA LYS A 169 -9.09 0.08 15.72
C LYS A 169 -10.51 0.59 15.45
N GLU A 170 -10.71 1.90 15.57
CA GLU A 170 -12.01 2.53 15.32
C GLU A 170 -12.51 2.29 13.90
N PHE A 171 -11.66 2.46 12.88
CA PHE A 171 -12.04 2.18 11.50
C PHE A 171 -12.39 0.70 11.33
N ILE A 172 -11.51 -0.19 11.79
CA ILE A 172 -11.62 -1.65 11.59
C ILE A 172 -12.86 -2.26 12.28
N VAL A 173 -13.29 -1.69 13.40
CA VAL A 173 -14.43 -2.20 14.17
C VAL A 173 -15.76 -1.62 13.69
N ASN A 174 -15.75 -0.38 13.23
CA ASN A 174 -16.98 0.36 12.93
C ASN A 174 -17.35 0.41 11.44
N HIS A 175 -16.46 -0.03 10.53
CA HIS A 175 -16.64 0.03 9.07
C HIS A 175 -16.21 -1.27 8.40
#